data_AF-A0A820RG36-F1
#
_entry.id   AF-A0A820RG36-F1
#
_cell.length_a   1.000
_cell.length_b   1.000
_cell.length_c   1.000
_cell.angle_alpha   90.00
_cell.angle_beta   90.00
_cell.angle_gamma   90.00
#
_symmetry.space_group_name_H-M   'P 1'
#
loop_
_entity.id
_entity.type
_entity.pdbx_description
1 polymer ?
#
loop_
_entity_poly.entity_id
_entity_poly.type
_entity_poly.pdbx_seq_one_letter_code
_entity_poly.pdbx_strand_id
1 'polypeptide(L)'
;QFPWIAALLIKSDYYNSEPRYVCSASLVSSCNIITAAHCLDEQHFRKQWELTSEPSLFKDIFDIRIGVHNLSLNSTDFHQSQSYSIANFTLHSDYQTLDTEHATVKK
;
A
#
# COMPACT_ATOMS: atom_id res chain seq x y z
N GLN A 1 -12.12 17.86 6.53
CA GLN A 1 -11.85 17.37 5.17
C GLN A 1 -10.34 17.37 4.96
N PHE A 2 -9.79 16.36 4.29
CA PHE A 2 -8.34 16.19 4.07
C PHE A 2 -8.08 15.67 2.65
N PRO A 3 -8.01 16.55 1.63
CA PRO A 3 -7.95 16.14 0.22
C PRO A 3 -6.64 15.44 -0.17
N TRP A 4 -5.59 15.59 0.62
CA TRP A 4 -4.30 14.92 0.40
C TRP A 4 -4.25 13.49 0.93
N ILE A 5 -5.25 13.01 1.67
CA ILE A 5 -5.24 11.63 2.15
C ILE A 5 -5.44 10.68 0.98
N ALA A 6 -4.56 9.68 0.91
CA ALA A 6 -4.62 8.57 -0.02
C ALA A 6 -4.74 7.26 0.75
N ALA A 7 -5.49 6.30 0.21
CA ALA A 7 -5.54 4.93 0.70
C ALA A 7 -4.62 4.05 -0.16
N LEU A 8 -3.75 3.28 0.47
CA LEU A 8 -3.00 2.19 -0.15
C LEU A 8 -3.81 0.91 0.05
N LEU A 9 -4.24 0.31 -1.06
CA LEU A 9 -4.96 -0.95 -1.09
C LEU A 9 -4.15 -2.00 -1.83
N ILE A 10 -4.46 -3.27 -1.54
CA ILE A 10 -3.99 -4.40 -2.34
C ILE A 10 -5.16 -4.98 -3.10
N LYS A 11 -4.98 -5.14 -4.41
CA LYS A 11 -5.88 -5.87 -5.29
C LYS A 11 -5.90 -7.31 -4.82
N SER A 12 -7.09 -7.88 -4.72
CA SER A 12 -7.23 -9.27 -4.35
C SER A 12 -7.19 -10.15 -5.60
N ASP A 13 -6.47 -11.27 -5.52
CA ASP A 13 -6.18 -12.17 -6.65
C ASP A 13 -7.42 -12.95 -7.12
N TYR A 14 -8.52 -12.90 -6.37
CA TYR A 14 -9.76 -13.62 -6.68
C TYR A 14 -10.75 -12.75 -7.46
N TYR A 15 -11.38 -13.31 -8.49
CA TYR A 15 -12.38 -12.61 -9.29
C TYR A 15 -13.54 -12.14 -8.38
N ASN A 16 -13.92 -10.85 -8.45
CA ASN A 16 -14.94 -10.20 -7.60
C ASN A 16 -14.60 -10.02 -6.12
N SER A 17 -13.34 -10.11 -5.72
CA SER A 17 -12.96 -9.85 -4.32
C SER A 17 -12.62 -8.38 -4.07
N GLU A 18 -12.96 -7.90 -2.86
CA GLU A 18 -12.79 -6.50 -2.49
C GLU A 18 -11.30 -6.16 -2.34
N PRO A 19 -10.84 -5.00 -2.84
CA PRO A 19 -9.49 -4.53 -2.55
C PRO A 19 -9.34 -4.31 -1.04
N ARG A 20 -8.24 -4.82 -0.48
CA ARG A 20 -7.98 -4.77 0.95
C ARG A 20 -7.22 -3.51 1.29
N TYR A 21 -7.74 -2.71 2.21
CA TYR A 21 -7.00 -1.59 2.80
C TYR A 21 -5.74 -2.09 3.53
N VAL A 22 -4.62 -1.41 3.29
CA VAL A 22 -3.32 -1.70 3.90
C VAL A 22 -2.88 -0.56 4.81
N CYS A 23 -2.67 0.62 4.23
CA CYS A 23 -2.12 1.78 4.91
C CYS A 23 -2.71 3.08 4.36
N SER A 24 -2.49 4.15 5.09
CA SER A 24 -2.71 5.51 4.60
C SER A 24 -1.45 6.06 3.95
N ALA A 25 -1.64 7.01 3.03
CA ALA A 25 -0.58 7.78 2.38
C ALA A 25 -1.03 9.24 2.23
N SER A 26 -0.11 10.11 1.82
CA SER A 26 -0.39 11.53 1.57
C SER A 26 0.12 11.96 0.20
N LEU A 27 -0.74 12.64 -0.57
CA LEU A 27 -0.41 13.25 -1.85
C LEU A 27 0.48 14.49 -1.62
N VAL A 28 1.72 14.44 -2.11
CA VAL A 28 2.71 15.52 -1.97
C VAL A 28 2.97 16.26 -3.28
N SER A 29 2.60 15.66 -4.41
CA SER A 29 2.54 16.30 -5.72
C SER A 29 1.49 15.61 -6.61
N SER A 30 1.35 16.03 -7.87
CA SER A 30 0.44 15.39 -8.83
C SER A 30 0.73 13.90 -9.08
N CYS A 31 1.96 13.44 -8.82
CA CYS A 31 2.39 12.07 -9.15
C CYS A 31 3.15 11.38 -8.01
N ASN A 32 3.29 12.03 -6.86
CA ASN A 32 4.03 11.48 -5.72
C ASN A 32 3.13 11.41 -4.49
N ILE A 33 3.17 10.25 -3.84
CA ILE A 33 2.60 10.03 -2.52
C ILE A 33 3.70 9.64 -1.54
N ILE A 34 3.51 9.94 -0.27
CA ILE A 34 4.39 9.47 0.82
C ILE A 34 3.61 8.58 1.77
N THR A 35 4.25 7.51 2.23
CA THR A 35 3.72 6.57 3.24
C THR A 35 4.87 6.04 4.09
N ALA A 36 4.57 5.21 5.09
CA ALA A 36 5.60 4.55 5.89
C ALA A 36 6.27 3.42 5.10
N ALA A 37 7.58 3.27 5.24
CA ALA A 37 8.35 2.23 4.53
C ALA A 37 7.82 0.81 4.78
N HIS A 38 7.41 0.51 6.01
CA HIS A 38 6.84 -0.80 6.37
C HIS A 38 5.51 -1.12 5.66
N CYS A 39 4.84 -0.13 5.08
CA CYS A 39 3.63 -0.34 4.28
C CYS A 39 3.91 -0.91 2.88
N LEU A 40 5.18 -0.91 2.45
CA LEU A 40 5.65 -1.40 1.16
C LEU A 40 6.77 -2.45 1.29
N ASP A 41 7.13 -2.81 2.53
CA ASP A 41 8.23 -3.72 2.83
C ASP A 41 7.85 -5.19 2.56
N GLU A 42 8.82 -5.92 2.00
CA GLU A 42 8.72 -7.33 1.64
C GLU A 42 8.40 -8.19 2.86
N GLN A 43 8.90 -7.89 4.06
CA GLN A 43 8.57 -8.70 5.25
C GLN A 43 7.08 -8.64 5.60
N HIS A 44 6.43 -7.51 5.33
CA HIS A 44 4.99 -7.36 5.54
C HIS A 44 4.16 -8.11 4.49
N PHE A 45 4.71 -8.29 3.29
CA PHE A 45 4.07 -8.99 2.16
C PHE A 45 4.79 -10.29 1.78
N ARG A 46 5.54 -10.89 2.71
CA ARG A 46 6.50 -11.96 2.43
C ARG A 46 5.88 -13.14 1.69
N LYS A 47 4.63 -13.47 2.03
CA LYS A 47 3.84 -14.49 1.33
C LYS A 47 3.53 -14.10 -0.12
N GLN A 48 3.18 -12.85 -0.39
CA GLN A 48 2.90 -12.37 -1.75
C GLN A 48 4.19 -12.23 -2.58
N TRP A 49 5.28 -11.77 -1.97
CA TRP A 49 6.60 -11.60 -2.60
C TRP A 49 7.22 -12.93 -3.04
N GLU A 50 7.15 -13.96 -2.18
CA GLU A 50 7.60 -15.32 -2.52
C GLU A 50 6.71 -16.00 -3.57
N LEU A 51 5.44 -15.57 -3.72
CA LEU A 51 4.50 -16.08 -4.73
C LEU A 51 4.60 -15.37 -6.07
N THR A 52 5.10 -14.13 -6.12
CA THR A 52 5.41 -13.44 -7.37
C THR A 52 6.74 -13.94 -7.92
N SER A 53 6.70 -14.72 -9.00
CA SER A 53 7.90 -15.20 -9.73
C SER A 53 8.74 -14.07 -10.34
N GLU A 54 8.22 -12.84 -10.33
CA GLU A 54 8.86 -11.63 -10.86
C GLU A 54 8.72 -10.48 -9.84
N PRO A 55 9.80 -10.13 -9.09
CA PRO A 55 9.82 -9.02 -8.12
C PRO A 55 9.38 -7.67 -8.71
N SER A 56 9.56 -7.49 -10.02
CA SER A 56 9.17 -6.30 -10.76
C SER A 56 7.66 -6.08 -10.84
N LEU A 57 6.86 -7.14 -10.64
CA LEU A 57 5.38 -7.12 -10.65
C LEU A 57 4.78 -6.81 -9.27
N PHE A 58 5.59 -6.78 -8.21
CA PHE A 58 5.11 -6.50 -6.85
C PHE A 58 4.46 -5.10 -6.72
N LYS A 59 4.80 -4.16 -7.60
CA LYS A 59 4.12 -2.85 -7.65
C LYS A 59 2.69 -2.92 -8.18
N ASP A 60 2.36 -3.95 -8.97
CA ASP A 60 1.08 -4.05 -9.69
C ASP A 60 -0.06 -4.52 -8.79
N ILE A 61 0.26 -5.16 -7.66
CA ILE A 61 -0.73 -5.57 -6.67
C ILE A 61 -1.30 -4.39 -5.88
N PHE A 62 -0.60 -3.26 -5.86
CA PHE A 62 -1.05 -2.08 -5.12
C PHE A 62 -2.02 -1.24 -5.96
N ASP A 63 -2.99 -0.64 -5.28
CA ASP A 63 -3.94 0.34 -5.80
C ASP A 63 -3.96 1.54 -4.86
N ILE A 64 -3.70 2.73 -5.40
CA ILE A 64 -3.75 3.99 -4.66
C ILE A 64 -5.07 4.67 -4.95
N ARG A 65 -5.84 4.96 -3.89
CA ARG A 65 -7.09 5.73 -4.01
C ARG A 65 -6.99 7.08 -3.34
N ILE A 66 -7.39 8.12 -4.06
CA ILE A 66 -7.47 9.50 -3.55
C ILE A 66 -8.89 10.05 -3.66
N GLY A 67 -9.20 11.03 -2.82
CA GLY A 67 -10.54 11.62 -2.78
C GLY A 67 -11.63 10.67 -2.26
N VAL A 68 -11.23 9.60 -1.56
CA VAL A 68 -12.14 8.63 -0.94
C VAL A 68 -12.28 8.93 0.55
N HIS A 69 -13.52 9.08 1.03
CA HIS A 69 -13.80 9.26 2.46
C HIS A 69 -14.35 7.99 3.11
N ASN A 70 -15.17 7.24 2.36
CA ASN A 70 -15.72 5.96 2.77
C ASN A 70 -15.10 4.84 1.91
N LEU A 71 -14.42 3.89 2.56
CA LEU A 71 -13.78 2.75 1.90
C LEU A 71 -14.74 1.59 1.64
N SER A 72 -16.01 1.69 2.03
CA SER A 72 -17.02 0.67 1.70
C SER A 72 -17.22 0.63 0.19
N LEU A 73 -17.15 -0.58 -0.40
CA LEU A 73 -17.34 -0.76 -1.84
C LEU A 73 -18.72 -0.32 -2.32
N ASN A 74 -19.73 -0.35 -1.45
CA ASN A 74 -21.08 0.09 -1.77
C ASN A 74 -21.25 1.62 -1.66
N SER A 75 -20.20 2.35 -1.26
CA SER A 75 -20.26 3.80 -1.15
C SER A 75 -20.07 4.46 -2.52
N THR A 76 -20.87 5.49 -2.79
CA THR A 76 -20.72 6.34 -3.98
C THR A 76 -19.33 6.98 -4.04
N ASP A 77 -18.78 7.34 -2.88
CA ASP A 77 -17.45 7.96 -2.75
C ASP A 77 -16.36 7.02 -3.27
N PHE A 78 -16.46 5.72 -2.97
CA PHE A 78 -15.52 4.72 -3.47
C PHE A 78 -15.58 4.63 -5.00
N HIS A 79 -16.78 4.60 -5.58
CA HIS A 79 -16.96 4.54 -7.04
C HIS A 79 -16.50 5.81 -7.78
N GLN A 80 -16.59 6.98 -7.14
CA GLN A 80 -16.16 8.26 -7.73
C GLN A 80 -14.70 8.62 -7.43
N SER A 81 -14.04 7.86 -6.54
CA SER A 81 -12.63 8.07 -6.21
C SER A 81 -11.71 7.77 -7.40
N GLN A 82 -10.55 8.43 -7.41
CA GLN A 82 -9.54 8.20 -8.44
C GLN A 82 -8.61 7.07 -7.98
N SER A 83 -8.31 6.14 -8.89
CA SER A 83 -7.48 4.95 -8.65
C SER A 83 -6.21 4.99 -9.51
N TYR A 84 -5.07 4.66 -8.93
CA TYR A 84 -3.77 4.65 -9.63
C TYR A 84 -2.92 3.44 -9.25
N SER A 85 -2.24 2.86 -10.24
CA SER A 85 -1.18 1.86 -10.00
C SER A 85 0.14 2.55 -9.61
N ILE A 86 1.01 1.83 -8.90
CA ILE A 86 2.34 2.33 -8.52
C ILE A 86 3.32 2.11 -9.69
N ALA A 87 3.92 3.18 -10.19
CA ALA A 87 4.95 3.08 -11.24
C ALA A 87 6.30 2.59 -10.70
N ASN A 88 6.70 3.14 -9.55
CA ASN A 88 7.88 2.78 -8.76
C ASN A 88 7.67 3.22 -7.30
N PHE A 89 8.43 2.63 -6.39
CA PHE A 89 8.54 3.12 -5.02
C PHE A 89 10.00 3.13 -4.57
N THR A 90 10.31 3.91 -3.55
CA THR A 90 11.65 4.00 -2.98
C THR A 90 11.52 4.04 -1.48
N LEU A 91 12.23 3.14 -0.81
CA LEU A 91 12.32 3.13 0.65
C LEU A 91 13.48 4.03 1.07
N HIS A 92 13.37 4.62 2.26
CA HIS A 92 14.48 5.39 2.84
C HIS A 92 15.70 4.48 3.03
N SER A 93 16.91 4.96 2.70
CA SER A 93 18.15 4.15 2.73
C SER A 93 18.43 3.53 4.10
N ASP A 94 18.04 4.24 5.16
CA ASP A 94 18.30 3.84 6.55
C ASP A 94 17.13 3.05 7.16
N TYR A 95 16.11 2.71 6.35
CA TYR A 95 15.02 1.87 6.80
C TYR A 95 15.53 0.45 7.07
N GLN A 96 15.29 -0.05 8.29
CA GLN A 96 15.66 -1.39 8.71
C GLN A 96 14.38 -2.16 9.05
N THR A 97 14.26 -3.35 8.48
CA THR A 97 13.23 -4.31 8.86
C THR A 97 13.64 -4.89 10.21
N LEU A 98 12.80 -4.73 11.24
CA LEU A 98 13.07 -5.40 12.51
C LEU A 98 12.86 -6.90 12.30
N ASP A 99 13.95 -7.64 12.10
CA ASP A 99 13.91 -9.08 12.12
C ASP A 99 13.31 -9.51 13.46
N THR A 100 12.13 -10.14 13.42
CA THR A 100 11.43 -10.68 14.58
C THR A 100 12.24 -11.77 15.32
N GLU A 101 13.40 -12.16 14.81
CA GLU A 101 14.35 -13.07 15.46
C GLU A 101 15.20 -12.40 16.56
N HIS A 102 15.32 -11.06 16.58
CA HIS A 102 16.27 -10.36 17.47
C HIS A 102 15.66 -9.23 18.31
N ALA A 103 14.36 -9.28 18.59
CA ALA A 103 13.74 -8.44 19.62
C ALA A 103 14.10 -8.98 21.03
N THR A 104 15.38 -8.94 21.40
CA THR A 104 15.76 -9.02 22.82
C THR A 104 15.36 -7.72 23.48
N VAL A 105 14.26 -7.77 24.23
CA VAL A 105 13.87 -6.76 25.20
C VAL A 105 15.06 -6.52 26.14
N LYS A 106 15.76 -5.39 25.96
CA LYS A 106 16.65 -4.88 27.00
C LYS A 106 15.76 -4.33 28.11
N LYS A 107 15.67 -5.08 29.22
CA LYS A 107 15.22 -4.58 30.52
C LYS A 107 16.26 -3.64 31.11
#